data_AF-A0A150JV97-F1
#
_entry.id   AF-A0A150JV97-F1
#
_cell.length_a   1.000
_cell.length_b   1.000
_cell.length_c   1.000
_cell.angle_alpha   90.00
_cell.angle_beta   90.00
_cell.angle_gamma   90.00
#
_symmetry.space_group_name_H-M   'P 1'
#
loop_
_entity.id
_entity.type
_entity.pdbx_description
1 polymer ?
#
loop_
_entity_poly.entity_id
_entity_poly.type
_entity_poly.pdbx_seq_one_letter_code
_entity_poly.pdbx_strand_id
1 'polypeptide(L)'
;MDANAGFFYFLKGVDRLKAALSGIKVLDLTRVLAGPFCTMILGDLGAEVIKVEAPGGSDETRGWGPPFQQKVSAHYLCANRNKKALRLI
;
A
#
# COMPACT_ATOMS: atom_id res chain seq x y z
N MET A 1 11.04 26.42 35.64
CA MET A 1 11.02 25.18 34.84
C MET A 1 9.97 25.38 33.77
N ASP A 2 10.37 25.62 32.52
CA ASP A 2 9.45 25.96 31.43
C ASP A 2 8.70 24.72 30.93
N ALA A 3 7.38 24.71 31.13
CA ALA A 3 6.48 23.67 30.63
C ALA A 3 6.51 23.52 29.10
N ASN A 4 6.99 24.55 28.38
CA ASN A 4 7.10 24.56 26.92
C ASN A 4 8.27 23.72 26.38
N ALA A 5 9.29 23.45 27.20
CA ALA A 5 10.44 22.65 26.76
C ALA A 5 10.07 21.18 26.51
N GLY A 6 9.14 20.63 27.31
CA GLY A 6 8.67 19.24 27.16
C GLY A 6 7.86 19.02 25.88
N PHE A 7 7.01 19.98 25.50
CA PHE A 7 6.23 19.92 24.27
C PHE A 7 7.10 20.00 23.01
N PHE A 8 8.11 20.87 23.00
CA PHE A 8 9.07 20.98 21.90
C PHE A 8 9.95 19.72 21.74
N TYR A 9 10.32 19.05 22.84
CA TYR A 9 11.04 17.76 22.78
C TYR A 9 10.16 16.62 22.28
N PHE A 10 8.87 16.61 22.65
CA PHE A 10 7.89 15.64 22.14
C PHE A 10 7.74 15.77 20.62
N LEU A 11 7.57 16.99 20.10
CA LEU A 11 7.46 17.22 18.64
C LEU A 11 8.75 16.85 17.88
N LYS A 12 9.93 17.23 18.40
CA LYS A 12 11.22 16.79 17.81
C LYS A 12 11.42 15.27 17.81
N GLY A 13 10.79 14.54 18.74
CA GLY A 13 10.77 13.08 18.77
C GLY A 13 9.85 12.46 17.71
N VAL A 14 8.75 13.14 17.37
CA VAL A 14 7.78 12.72 16.35
C VAL A 14 8.30 12.99 14.94
N ASP A 15 9.09 14.05 14.74
CA ASP A 15 9.65 14.48 13.44
C ASP A 15 10.64 13.48 12.80
N ARG A 16 11.00 12.39 13.48
CA ARG A 16 11.90 11.32 12.95
C ARG A 16 11.26 9.95 12.81
N LEU A 17 9.94 9.80 12.94
CA LEU A 17 9.31 8.49 12.76
C LEU A 17 9.15 8.18 11.27
N LYS A 18 10.25 7.77 10.63
CA LYS A 18 10.18 7.02 9.38
C LYS A 18 9.30 5.79 9.62
N ALA A 19 8.32 5.57 8.74
CA ALA A 19 7.51 4.36 8.74
C ALA A 19 8.43 3.11 8.71
N ALA A 20 7.98 2.01 9.31
CA ALA A 20 8.82 0.84 9.58
C ALA A 20 9.54 0.28 8.35
N LEU A 21 8.94 0.41 7.16
CA LEU A 21 9.51 -0.06 5.88
C LEU A 21 9.88 1.10 4.93
N SER A 22 10.07 2.30 5.45
CA SER A 22 10.49 3.46 4.66
C SER A 22 11.80 3.17 3.92
N GLY A 23 11.79 3.41 2.60
CA GLY A 23 12.94 3.19 1.72
C GLY A 23 13.03 1.79 1.11
N ILE A 24 12.16 0.85 1.51
CA ILE A 24 12.06 -0.48 0.90
C ILE A 24 11.17 -0.41 -0.34
N LYS A 25 11.62 -1.06 -1.42
CA LYS A 25 10.84 -1.23 -2.65
C LYS A 25 10.44 -2.69 -2.82
N VAL A 26 9.17 -2.94 -3.12
CA VAL A 26 8.61 -4.29 -3.27
C VAL A 26 7.98 -4.42 -4.65
N LEU A 27 8.35 -5.47 -5.37
CA LEU A 27 7.69 -5.88 -6.60
C LEU A 27 6.59 -6.89 -6.27
N ASP A 28 5.34 -6.52 -6.47
CA ASP A 28 4.17 -7.35 -6.18
C ASP A 28 3.67 -8.07 -7.45
N LEU A 29 4.13 -9.32 -7.59
CA LEU A 29 3.74 -10.27 -8.64
C LEU A 29 2.58 -11.18 -8.24
N THR A 30 1.94 -10.90 -7.09
CA THR A 30 0.90 -11.76 -6.53
C THR A 30 -0.47 -11.49 -7.15
N ARG A 31 -1.45 -12.34 -6.87
CA ARG A 31 -2.83 -12.25 -7.39
C ARG A 31 -3.82 -12.71 -6.33
N VAL A 32 -5.10 -12.49 -6.58
CA VAL A 32 -6.22 -12.96 -5.75
C VAL A 32 -6.29 -12.23 -4.40
N LEU A 33 -5.85 -12.85 -3.30
CA LEU A 33 -6.04 -12.26 -1.97
C LEU A 33 -4.83 -12.37 -1.07
N ALA A 34 -4.33 -13.57 -0.79
CA ALA A 34 -3.30 -13.77 0.24
C ALA A 34 -2.03 -12.94 -0.02
N GLY A 35 -1.53 -12.97 -1.27
CA GLY A 35 -0.38 -12.17 -1.68
C GLY A 35 -0.69 -10.66 -1.70
N PRO A 36 -1.77 -10.21 -2.38
CA PRO A 36 -2.12 -8.80 -2.39
C PRO A 36 -2.33 -8.22 -0.99
N PHE A 37 -2.93 -8.98 -0.07
CA PHE A 37 -3.12 -8.61 1.32
C PHE A 37 -1.79 -8.47 2.07
N CYS A 38 -0.85 -9.39 1.87
CA CYS A 38 0.49 -9.32 2.45
C CYS A 38 1.22 -8.04 1.99
N THR A 39 1.29 -7.81 0.68
CA THR A 39 2.01 -6.66 0.13
C THR A 39 1.31 -5.33 0.40
N MET A 40 -0.02 -5.34 0.57
CA MET A 40 -0.78 -4.18 1.05
C MET A 40 -0.33 -3.77 2.47
N ILE A 41 -0.15 -4.72 3.39
CA ILE A 41 0.38 -4.42 4.74
C ILE A 41 1.79 -3.82 4.64
N LEU A 42 2.63 -4.31 3.72
CA LEU A 42 3.97 -3.72 3.51
C LEU A 42 3.88 -2.26 3.05
N GLY A 43 2.92 -1.94 2.17
CA GLY A 43 2.63 -0.57 1.75
C GLY A 43 2.10 0.28 2.90
N ASP A 44 1.20 -0.26 3.73
CA ASP A 44 0.68 0.41 4.93
C ASP A 44 1.81 0.73 5.94
N LEU A 45 2.86 -0.10 5.98
CA LEU A 45 4.08 0.11 6.80
C LEU A 45 5.13 1.01 6.13
N GLY A 46 4.83 1.59 4.96
CA GLY A 46 5.64 2.61 4.29
C GLY A 46 6.59 2.10 3.20
N ALA A 47 6.48 0.85 2.77
CA ALA A 47 7.20 0.38 1.59
C ALA A 47 6.62 0.97 0.29
N GLU A 48 7.48 1.21 -0.70
CA GLU A 48 7.02 1.49 -2.07
C GLU A 48 6.68 0.17 -2.77
N VAL A 49 5.39 -0.12 -2.89
CA VAL A 49 4.90 -1.37 -3.50
C VAL A 49 4.46 -1.10 -4.93
N ILE A 50 5.03 -1.86 -5.87
CA ILE A 50 4.72 -1.81 -7.29
C ILE A 50 4.04 -3.11 -7.70
N LYS A 51 2.72 -3.05 -7.90
CA LYS A 51 1.93 -4.14 -8.47
C LYS A 51 2.24 -4.25 -9.95
N VAL A 52 2.77 -5.39 -10.36
CA VAL A 52 2.97 -5.72 -11.78
C VAL A 52 1.92 -6.72 -12.19
N GLU A 53 1.27 -6.44 -13.31
CA GLU A 53 0.30 -7.33 -13.93
C GLU A 53 0.77 -7.72 -15.33
N ALA A 54 0.47 -8.97 -15.69
CA ALA A 54 0.81 -9.50 -17.00
C ALA A 54 0.04 -8.76 -18.11
N PRO A 55 0.52 -8.85 -19.37
CA PRO A 55 -0.22 -8.34 -20.53
C PRO A 55 -1.67 -8.86 -20.51
N GLY A 56 -2.63 -7.97 -20.80
CA GLY A 56 -4.06 -8.28 -20.74
C GLY A 56 -4.75 -8.01 -19.39
N GLY A 57 -4.00 -7.74 -18.30
CA GLY A 57 -4.56 -7.47 -16.97
C GLY A 57 -4.87 -8.76 -16.23
N SER A 58 -3.92 -9.25 -15.45
CA SER A 58 -3.93 -10.61 -14.93
C SER A 58 -4.63 -10.79 -13.58
N ASP A 59 -4.97 -9.75 -12.83
CA ASP A 59 -5.66 -9.95 -11.55
C ASP A 59 -7.18 -10.07 -11.76
N GLU A 60 -7.70 -11.30 -11.73
CA GLU A 60 -9.11 -11.63 -11.96
C GLU A 60 -10.03 -10.94 -10.95
N THR A 61 -9.51 -10.60 -9.77
CA THR A 61 -10.31 -9.98 -8.72
C THR A 61 -10.77 -8.58 -9.08
N ARG A 62 -10.17 -7.94 -10.09
CA ARG A 62 -10.68 -6.68 -10.68
C ARG A 62 -12.15 -6.81 -11.11
N GLY A 63 -12.59 -8.00 -11.51
CA GLY A 63 -13.97 -8.31 -11.92
C GLY A 63 -14.85 -8.92 -10.84
N TRP A 64 -14.31 -9.28 -9.67
CA TRP A 64 -15.05 -9.97 -8.59
C TRP A 64 -15.87 -8.99 -7.74
N GLY A 65 -16.83 -8.30 -8.34
CA GLY A 65 -17.82 -7.52 -7.58
C GLY A 65 -19.09 -8.33 -7.32
N PRO A 66 -20.16 -7.69 -6.79
CA PRO A 66 -20.21 -6.29 -6.32
C PRO A 66 -19.60 -6.08 -4.90
N PRO A 67 -19.39 -4.83 -4.46
CA PRO A 67 -19.62 -3.57 -5.19
C PRO A 67 -18.48 -3.21 -6.15
N PHE A 68 -18.80 -2.38 -7.13
CA PHE A 68 -17.83 -1.85 -8.10
C PHE A 68 -17.67 -0.35 -7.91
N GLN A 69 -16.42 0.13 -8.01
CA GLN A 69 -16.11 1.54 -8.16
C GLN A 69 -15.34 1.73 -9.46
N GLN A 70 -15.84 2.61 -10.34
CA GLN A 70 -15.25 2.86 -11.66
C GLN A 70 -14.95 1.58 -12.46
N LYS A 71 -15.88 0.60 -12.42
CA LYS A 71 -15.78 -0.72 -13.09
C LYS A 71 -14.69 -1.66 -12.51
N VAL A 72 -14.10 -1.33 -11.36
CA VAL A 72 -13.18 -2.20 -10.63
C VAL A 72 -13.85 -2.68 -9.34
N SER A 73 -13.72 -3.97 -9.03
CA SER A 73 -14.26 -4.55 -7.79
C SER A 73 -13.65 -3.87 -6.56
N ALA A 74 -14.50 -3.61 -5.56
CA ALA A 74 -14.06 -3.18 -4.24
C ALA A 74 -13.11 -4.20 -3.58
N HIS A 75 -13.27 -5.51 -3.85
CA HIS A 75 -12.34 -6.54 -3.38
C HIS A 75 -10.91 -6.23 -3.84
N TYR A 76 -10.74 -5.98 -5.14
CA TYR A 76 -9.44 -5.62 -5.71
C TYR A 76 -8.91 -4.32 -5.12
N LEU A 77 -9.75 -3.29 -5.02
CA LEU A 77 -9.34 -1.97 -4.51
C LEU A 77 -8.90 -2.04 -3.05
N CYS A 78 -9.62 -2.79 -2.20
CA CYS A 78 -9.28 -2.95 -0.79
C CYS A 78 -7.93 -3.64 -0.60
N ALA A 79 -7.67 -4.72 -1.35
CA ALA A 79 -6.45 -5.52 -1.24
C ALA A 79 -5.25 -4.93 -2.00
N ASN A 80 -5.45 -3.87 -2.81
CA ASN A 80 -4.39 -3.23 -3.59
C ASN A 80 -4.25 -1.72 -3.34
N ARG A 81 -4.88 -1.19 -2.29
CA ARG A 81 -4.59 0.18 -1.81
C ARG A 81 -3.11 0.34 -1.48
N ASN A 82 -2.62 1.58 -1.52
CA ASN A 82 -1.21 1.94 -1.24
C ASN A 82 -0.18 1.30 -2.17
N LYS A 83 -0.61 0.76 -3.32
CA LYS A 83 0.27 0.24 -4.37
C LYS A 83 0.21 1.13 -5.61
N LYS A 84 1.35 1.27 -6.29
CA LYS A 84 1.40 1.75 -7.68
C LYS A 84 1.16 0.56 -8.58
N ALA A 85 0.25 0.66 -9.56
CA ALA A 85 -0.03 -0.44 -10.48
C ALA A 85 0.56 -0.14 -11.87
N LEU A 86 1.27 -1.11 -12.44
CA LEU A 86 1.74 -1.09 -13.81
C LEU A 86 1.40 -2.40 -14.52
N ARG A 87 1.14 -2.28 -15.82
CA ARG A 87 0.91 -3.41 -16.71
C ARG A 87 2.11 -3.56 -17.64
N LEU A 88 2.58 -4.78 -17.84
CA LEU A 88 3.56 -5.07 -18.88
C LEU A 88 2.86 -5.05 -20.24
N ILE A 89 3.42 -4.31 -21.19
CA ILE A 89 2.96 -4.21 -22.58
C ILE A 89 3.63 -5.26 -23.47
#